data_AF-A0A2D5SAH3-F1
#
_entry.id   AF-A0A2D5SAH3-F1
#
_cell.length_a   1.000
_cell.length_b   1.000
_cell.length_c   1.000
_cell.angle_alpha   90.00
_cell.angle_beta   90.00
_cell.angle_gamma   90.00
#
_symmetry.space_group_name_H-M   'P 1'
#
loop_
_entity.id
_entity.type
_entity.pdbx_description
1 polymer ?
#
loop_
_entity_poly.entity_id
_entity_poly.type
_entity_poly.pdbx_seq_one_letter_code
_entity_poly.pdbx_strand_id
1 'polypeptide(L)' 'MIVANNGREAVEAFDQDSFDVVLMDIHMPEMEGFEATAVIREREESSGGHTPIIAMTAAAMKGDREPCLSYG' A
#
# COMPACT_ATOMS: atom_id res chain seq x y z
N MET A 1 -17.12 3.99 5.30
CA MET A 1 -15.73 4.32 4.95
C MET A 1 -14.90 4.03 6.18
N ILE A 2 -14.05 3.00 6.13
CA ILE A 2 -13.11 2.68 7.19
C ILE A 2 -11.81 3.43 6.88
N VAL A 3 -11.16 3.97 7.91
CA VAL A 3 -9.89 4.69 7.79
C VAL A 3 -8.85 3.93 8.60
N ALA A 4 -7.75 3.60 7.94
CA ALA A 4 -6.56 3.05 8.57
C ALA A 4 -5.46 4.12 8.54
N ASN A 5 -4.71 4.25 9.64
CA ASN A 5 -3.68 5.27 9.81
C ASN A 5 -2.27 4.77 9.45
N ASN A 6 -2.12 3.47 9.22
CA ASN A 6 -0.89 2.83 8.76
C ASN A 6 -1.20 1.57 7.93
N GLY A 7 -0.18 1.00 7.30
CA GLY A 7 -0.35 -0.21 6.49
C GLY A 7 -0.83 -1.44 7.28
N ARG A 8 -0.52 -1.52 8.58
CA ARG A 8 -0.95 -2.65 9.42
C ARG A 8 -2.44 -2.61 9.71
N GLU A 9 -2.96 -1.45 10.11
CA GLU A 9 -4.39 -1.22 10.28
C GLU A 9 -5.16 -1.48 8.98
N ALA A 10 -4.56 -1.14 7.82
CA ALA A 10 -5.19 -1.38 6.52
C ALA A 10 -5.31 -2.88 6.22
N VAL A 11 -4.25 -3.64 6.51
CA VAL A 11 -4.22 -5.11 6.39
C VAL A 11 -5.22 -5.75 7.37
N GLU A 12 -5.29 -5.30 8.62
CA GLU A 12 -6.24 -5.82 9.60
C GLU A 12 -7.70 -5.51 9.22
N ALA A 13 -7.97 -4.31 8.71
CA ALA A 13 -9.30 -3.95 8.21
C ALA A 13 -9.69 -4.83 7.02
N PHE A 14 -8.76 -5.11 6.10
CA PHE A 14 -8.99 -5.98 4.94
C PHE A 14 -9.37 -7.42 5.32
N ASP A 15 -8.90 -7.94 6.46
CA ASP A 15 -9.31 -9.27 6.94
C ASP A 15 -10.71 -9.30 7.51
N GLN A 16 -11.15 -8.19 8.10
CA GLN A 16 -12.40 -8.14 8.88
C GLN A 16 -13.60 -7.79 8.00
N ASP A 17 -13.37 -6.99 6.96
CA ASP A 17 -14.41 -6.46 6.09
C ASP A 17 -14.05 -6.66 4.61
N SER A 18 -15.08 -6.77 3.77
CA SER A 18 -14.95 -6.79 2.32
C SER A 18 -15.05 -5.37 1.76
N PHE A 19 -14.13 -5.00 0.87
CA PHE A 19 -14.11 -3.68 0.24
C PHE A 19 -14.30 -3.78 -1.28
N ASP A 20 -15.05 -2.84 -1.86
CA ASP A 20 -15.15 -2.72 -3.32
C ASP A 20 -13.94 -1.99 -3.92
N VAL A 21 -13.26 -1.16 -3.12
CA VAL A 21 -12.07 -0.40 -3.50
C VAL A 21 -11.26 -0.01 -2.26
N VAL A 22 -9.95 -0.04 -2.38
CA VAL A 22 -9.01 0.47 -1.37
C VAL A 22 -8.24 1.65 -1.96
N LEU A 23 -8.21 2.76 -1.23
CA LEU A 23 -7.33 3.89 -1.51
C LEU A 23 -6.14 3.80 -0.55
N MET A 24 -4.94 3.55 -1.07
CA MET A 24 -3.76 3.23 -0.27
C MET A 24 -2.71 4.33 -0.42
N ASP A 25 -2.38 5.06 0.65
CA ASP A 25 -1.21 5.95 0.63
C ASP A 25 0.06 5.11 0.54
N ILE A 26 1.00 5.50 -0.32
CA ILE A 26 2.30 4.83 -0.39
C ILE A 26 3.09 5.07 0.89
N HIS A 27 3.12 6.32 1.37
CA HIS A 27 3.97 6.73 2.47
C HIS A 27 3.16 6.79 3.76
N MET A 28 3.29 5.73 4.56
CA MET A 28 2.60 5.59 5.83
C MET A 28 3.58 5.24 6.95
N PRO A 29 3.33 5.67 8.19
CA PRO A 29 4.13 5.24 9.32
C PRO A 29 4.00 3.72 9.54
N GLU A 30 4.99 3.11 10.18
CA GLU A 30 5.06 1.68 10.56
C GLU A 30 5.16 0.67 9.40
N MET A 31 4.22 0.70 8.44
CA MET A 31 4.16 -0.17 7.28
C MET A 31 3.79 0.65 6.05
N GLU A 32 4.67 0.63 5.05
CA GLU A 32 4.46 1.33 3.79
C GLU A 32 3.30 0.72 2.98
N GLY A 33 2.64 1.53 2.16
CA GLY A 33 1.49 1.09 1.37
C GLY A 33 1.78 -0.04 0.38
N PHE A 34 3.03 -0.13 -0.12
CA PHE A 34 3.45 -1.24 -0.97
C PHE A 34 3.52 -2.57 -0.21
N GLU A 35 4.01 -2.55 1.03
CA GLU A 35 4.07 -3.73 1.90
C GLU A 35 2.66 -4.19 2.26
N ALA A 36 1.80 -3.25 2.68
CA ALA A 36 0.39 -3.54 2.96
C ALA A 36 -0.33 -4.13 1.73
N THR A 37 -0.08 -3.57 0.55
CA THR A 37 -0.63 -4.09 -0.71
C THR A 37 -0.17 -5.52 -0.99
N ALA A 38 1.11 -5.83 -0.79
CA ALA A 38 1.63 -7.19 -0.99
C ALA A 38 0.93 -8.21 -0.08
N VAL A 39 0.80 -7.89 1.20
CA VAL A 39 0.10 -8.76 2.17
C VAL A 39 -1.37 -8.95 1.79
N ILE A 40 -2.05 -7.88 1.36
CA ILE A 40 -3.45 -7.97 0.91
C ILE A 40 -3.56 -8.91 -0.31
N ARG A 41 -2.64 -8.84 -1.27
CA ARG A 41 -2.63 -9.74 -2.43
C ARG A 41 -2.43 -11.20 -2.05
N GLU A 42 -1.54 -11.50 -1.11
CA GLU A 42 -1.35 -12.88 -0.62
C GLU A 42 -2.65 -13.44 0.00
N ARG A 43 -3.40 -12.60 0.71
CA ARG A 43 -4.67 -13.00 1.33
C ARG A 43 -5.78 -13.19 0.30
N GLU A 44 -5.79 -12.37 -0.74
CA GLU A 44 -6.70 -12.52 -1.88
C GLU A 44 -6.49 -13.83 -2.62
N GLU A 45 -5.23 -14.26 -2.81
CA GLU A 45 -4.93 -15.58 -3.40
C GLU A 45 -5.59 -16.72 -2.62
N SER A 46 -5.63 -16.62 -1.28
CA SER A 46 -6.25 -17.63 -0.42
C SER A 46 -7.78 -17.59 -0.39
N SER A 47 -8.38 -16.43 -0.62
CA SER A 47 -9.84 -16.20 -0.50
C SER A 47 -10.57 -16.17 -1.85
N GLY A 48 -9.84 -16.07 -2.96
CA GLY A 48 -10.38 -16.06 -4.32
C GLY A 48 -10.98 -14.72 -4.75
N GLY A 49 -10.72 -13.64 -4.00
CA GLY A 49 -11.16 -12.28 -4.30
C GLY A 49 -10.11 -11.46 -5.04
N HIS A 50 -10.52 -10.33 -5.63
CA HIS A 50 -9.59 -9.32 -6.14
C HIS A 50 -10.18 -7.92 -5.98
N THR A 51 -9.67 -7.20 -4.99
CA THR A 51 -10.06 -5.84 -4.64
C THR A 51 -9.15 -4.86 -5.38
N PRO A 52 -9.71 -3.90 -6.12
CA PRO A 52 -8.94 -2.81 -6.70
C PRO A 52 -8.27 -1.98 -5.60
N ILE A 53 -6.95 -1.86 -5.66
CA ILE A 53 -6.16 -1.01 -4.76
C ILE A 53 -5.59 0.13 -5.60
N ILE A 54 -6.00 1.36 -5.28
CA ILE A 54 -5.54 2.58 -5.95
C ILE A 54 -4.47 3.22 -5.06
N ALA A 55 -3.24 3.21 -5.54
CA ALA A 55 -2.14 3.91 -4.88
C ALA A 55 -2.39 5.43 -4.93
N MET A 56 -2.50 6.03 -3.77
CA MET A 56 -2.50 7.47 -3.57
C MET A 56 -1.05 7.90 -3.37
N THR A 57 -0.59 8.76 -4.27
CA THR A 57 0.72 9.39 -4.15
C THR A 57 0.48 10.88 -3.96
N ALA A 58 1.06 11.47 -2.92
CA ALA A 58 1.27 12.92 -2.90
C ALA A 58 2.37 13.22 -3.95
N ALA A 59 2.01 13.27 -5.23
CA ALA A 59 2.97 13.36 -6.34
C ALA A 59 4.02 14.48 -6.14
N ALA A 60 5.34 14.17 -6.23
CA ALA A 60 6.46 15.05 -6.64
C ALA A 60 7.83 14.82 -5.94
N MET A 61 8.42 13.63 -6.05
CA MET A 61 9.88 13.50 -6.16
C MET A 61 10.13 12.41 -7.22
N LYS A 62 10.33 12.66 -8.52
CA LYS A 62 11.53 13.27 -9.12
C LYS A 62 12.85 13.09 -8.34
N GLY A 63 12.93 12.11 -7.42
CA GLY A 63 14.09 11.83 -6.57
C GLY A 63 14.79 10.51 -6.88
N ASP A 64 14.11 9.53 -7.49
CA ASP A 64 14.73 8.28 -7.94
C ASP A 64 15.33 8.36 -9.37
N ARG A 65 15.84 9.54 -9.73
CA ARG A 65 16.80 9.67 -10.83
C ARG A 65 18.16 10.06 -10.25
N GLU A 66 18.86 9.03 -9.79
CA GLU A 66 20.31 8.97 -9.54
C GLU A 66 20.91 10.00 -8.54
N PRO A 67 21.84 9.52 -7.70
CA PRO A 67 23.22 9.67 -8.17
C PRO A 67 23.96 8.33 -8.23
N CYS A 68 24.09 7.79 -9.45
CA CYS A 68 25.22 6.93 -9.84
C CYS A 68 26.55 7.71 -9.92
N LEU A 69 26.71 8.82 -9.19
CA LEU A 69 27.90 9.69 -9.24
C LEU A 69 28.34 10.09 -7.83
N SER A 70 28.82 9.13 -7.04
CA SER A 70 29.75 9.41 -5.95
C SER A 70 30.58 8.17 -5.56
N TYR A 71 31.15 7.50 -6.56
CA TYR A 71 32.47 6.86 -6.39
C TYR A 71 33.50 7.78 -7.06
N GLY A 72 33.75 8.91 -6.41
CA GLY A 72 34.95 9.72 -6.55
C GLY A 72 35.69 9.69 -5.23
#